data_AF-A0A8J8GVJ7-F1
#
_entry.id   AF-A0A8J8GVJ7-F1
#
_cell.length_a   1.000
_cell.length_b   1.000
_cell.length_c   1.000
_cell.angle_alpha   90.00
_cell.angle_beta   90.00
_cell.angle_gamma   90.00
#
_symmetry.space_group_name_H-M   'P 1'
#
loop_
_entity.id
_entity.type
_entity.pdbx_description
1 polymer ?
#
loop_
_entity_poly.entity_id
_entity_poly.type
_entity_poly.pdbx_seq_one_letter_code
_entity_poly.pdbx_strand_id
1 'polypeptide(L)'
;SSGTGLGRRNRDNPLREWDGRPHISASRLRKSVTQYKATRRAVFSVLASTGDEPDGSRFAELGREFGKAFNQLDGTRNPFIETIERDDLFQAIDTILDDVEAQYGRRFDTIRQHLRDGVDDVRNW
;
A
#
# COMPACT_ATOMS: atom_id res chain seq x y z
N SER A 1 35.07 -4.44 9.85
CA SER A 1 34.60 -4.71 8.47
C SER A 1 33.46 -5.72 8.51
N SER A 2 32.65 -5.72 7.44
CA SER A 2 31.38 -6.47 7.22
C SER A 2 30.16 -5.64 7.63
N GLY A 3 29.30 -5.15 6.74
CA GLY A 3 29.22 -5.24 5.29
C GLY A 3 27.95 -4.48 4.87
N THR A 4 28.12 -3.45 4.03
CA THR A 4 27.10 -2.88 3.14
C THR A 4 25.67 -2.68 3.69
N GLY A 5 25.47 -1.63 4.49
CA GLY A 5 24.17 -0.98 4.67
C GLY A 5 23.77 -0.06 3.51
N LEU A 6 24.20 -0.38 2.29
CA LEU A 6 23.95 0.40 1.07
C LEU A 6 23.10 -0.46 0.13
N GLY A 7 21.78 -0.38 0.27
CA GLY A 7 20.87 -1.13 -0.62
C GLY A 7 19.36 -1.04 -0.36
N ARG A 8 18.91 -0.42 0.74
CA ARG A 8 17.48 -0.36 1.13
C ARG A 8 16.96 1.06 1.36
N ARG A 9 17.28 1.99 0.47
CA ARG A 9 16.69 3.35 0.55
C ARG A 9 16.11 3.87 -0.77
N ASN A 10 16.31 3.13 -1.87
CA ASN A 10 15.83 3.51 -3.21
C ASN A 10 14.90 2.44 -3.84
N ARG A 11 14.46 1.45 -3.06
CA ARG A 11 13.57 0.33 -3.50
C ARG A 11 12.20 0.32 -2.81
N ASP A 12 11.94 1.23 -1.88
CA ASP A 12 10.85 1.10 -0.88
C ASP A 12 9.47 1.57 -1.38
N ASN A 13 9.38 1.98 -2.65
CA ASN A 13 8.13 2.34 -3.30
C ASN A 13 7.83 1.35 -4.44
N PRO A 14 6.86 0.43 -4.26
CA PRO A 14 6.45 -0.51 -5.30
C PRO A 14 5.88 0.20 -6.53
N LEU A 15 5.35 1.42 -6.36
CA LEU A 15 4.79 2.23 -7.45
C LEU A 15 5.83 3.01 -8.27
N ARG A 16 7.14 2.82 -8.04
CA ARG A 16 8.18 3.54 -8.79
C ARG A 16 8.17 3.16 -10.28
N GLU A 17 7.77 1.94 -10.61
CA GLU A 17 7.73 1.41 -11.99
C GLU A 17 6.60 2.03 -12.81
N TRP A 18 5.78 2.88 -12.20
CA TRP A 18 4.79 3.71 -12.89
C TRP A 18 5.43 4.97 -13.50
N ASP A 19 6.63 5.35 -13.08
CA ASP A 19 7.37 6.44 -13.71
C ASP A 19 7.71 6.08 -15.16
N GLY A 20 7.36 6.98 -16.08
CA GLY A 20 7.52 6.76 -17.51
C GLY A 20 6.43 5.89 -18.17
N ARG A 21 5.43 5.37 -17.44
CA ARG A 21 4.28 4.69 -18.09
C ARG A 21 3.46 5.72 -18.89
N PRO A 22 3.20 5.49 -20.19
CA PRO A 22 2.59 6.51 -21.06
C PRO A 22 1.23 7.07 -20.59
N HIS A 23 0.42 6.26 -19.92
CA HIS A 23 -0.93 6.62 -19.44
C HIS A 23 -0.96 7.18 -18.01
N ILE A 24 0.18 7.17 -17.30
CA ILE A 24 0.29 7.66 -15.93
C ILE A 24 1.06 8.98 -15.91
N SER A 25 0.34 10.07 -15.62
CA SER A 25 1.00 11.37 -15.46
C SER A 25 1.85 11.43 -14.18
N ALA A 26 2.90 12.26 -14.20
CA ALA A 26 3.73 12.52 -13.02
C ALA A 26 2.91 12.97 -11.79
N SER A 27 1.81 13.69 -12.01
CA SER A 27 0.91 14.11 -10.93
C SER A 27 0.18 12.91 -10.29
N ARG A 28 -0.31 11.97 -11.11
CA ARG A 28 -0.94 10.72 -10.64
C ARG A 28 0.05 9.86 -9.88
N LEU A 29 1.25 9.66 -10.43
CA LEU A 29 2.32 8.96 -9.76
C LEU A 29 2.58 9.57 -8.37
N ARG A 30 2.86 10.88 -8.30
CA ARG A 30 3.13 11.56 -7.03
C ARG A 30 2.01 11.37 -5.99
N LYS A 31 0.74 11.47 -6.39
CA LYS A 31 -0.40 11.26 -5.49
C LYS A 31 -0.49 9.80 -5.04
N SER A 32 -0.27 8.84 -5.95
CA SER A 32 -0.28 7.41 -5.64
C SER A 32 0.82 7.05 -4.64
N VAL A 33 2.04 7.56 -4.84
CA VAL A 33 3.16 7.40 -3.87
C VAL A 33 2.83 8.03 -2.52
N THR A 34 2.19 9.20 -2.52
CA THR A 34 1.78 9.88 -1.28
C THR A 34 0.77 9.02 -0.51
N GLN A 35 -0.23 8.49 -1.20
CA GLN A 35 -1.24 7.62 -0.59
C GLN A 35 -0.63 6.34 -0.03
N TYR A 36 0.24 5.66 -0.80
CA TYR A 36 0.98 4.48 -0.34
C TYR A 36 1.76 4.77 0.96
N LYS A 37 2.53 5.85 0.99
CA LYS A 37 3.31 6.24 2.19
C LYS A 37 2.41 6.57 3.38
N ALA A 38 1.26 7.20 3.15
CA ALA A 38 0.30 7.51 4.20
C ALA A 38 -0.29 6.23 4.81
N THR A 39 -0.76 5.30 3.97
CA THR A 39 -1.27 4.00 4.43
C THR A 39 -0.20 3.19 5.15
N ARG A 40 1.04 3.13 4.63
CA ARG A 40 2.17 2.49 5.32
C ARG A 40 2.37 3.04 6.73
N ARG A 41 2.44 4.38 6.88
CA ARG A 41 2.58 5.03 8.19
C ARG A 41 1.43 4.68 9.13
N ALA A 42 0.20 4.65 8.61
CA ALA A 42 -0.98 4.33 9.41
C ALA A 42 -0.96 2.88 9.91
N VAL A 43 -0.60 1.91 9.06
CA VAL A 43 -0.47 0.50 9.44
C VAL A 43 0.56 0.33 10.57
N PHE A 44 1.76 0.89 10.42
CA PHE A 44 2.78 0.87 11.48
C PHE A 44 2.30 1.54 12.77
N SER A 45 1.58 2.66 12.66
CA SER A 45 1.04 3.36 13.83
C SER A 45 0.00 2.52 14.58
N VAL A 46 -0.93 1.88 13.86
CA VAL A 46 -1.98 1.05 14.49
C VAL A 46 -1.35 -0.14 15.21
N LEU A 47 -0.37 -0.81 14.60
CA LEU A 47 0.35 -1.94 15.23
C LEU A 47 1.14 -1.51 16.46
N ALA A 48 1.81 -0.37 16.41
CA ALA A 48 2.53 0.16 17.56
C ALA A 48 1.59 0.48 18.74
N SER A 49 0.33 0.81 18.48
CA SER A 49 -0.67 1.15 19.50
C SER A 49 -1.48 -0.03 20.03
N THR A 50 -1.55 -1.16 19.32
CA THR A 50 -2.44 -2.29 19.65
C THR A 50 -1.76 -3.47 20.35
N GLY A 51 -0.42 -3.51 20.41
CA GLY A 51 0.31 -4.59 21.08
C GLY A 51 0.23 -5.91 20.30
N ASP A 52 0.07 -7.04 21.00
CA ASP A 52 0.16 -8.38 20.40
C ASP A 52 -1.11 -8.89 19.69
N GLU A 53 -2.26 -8.25 19.93
CA GLU A 53 -3.57 -8.62 19.38
C GLU A 53 -4.25 -7.42 18.67
N PRO A 54 -3.74 -7.02 17.50
CA PRO A 54 -4.36 -5.98 16.67
C PRO A 54 -5.78 -6.33 16.21
N ASP A 55 -6.73 -5.40 16.40
CA ASP A 55 -8.09 -5.49 15.87
C ASP A 55 -8.10 -5.37 14.34
N GLY A 56 -8.50 -6.45 13.65
CA GLY A 56 -8.61 -6.53 12.20
C GLY A 56 -9.57 -5.49 11.58
N SER A 57 -10.57 -5.01 12.32
CA SER A 57 -11.56 -4.05 11.83
C SER A 57 -10.91 -2.72 11.43
N ARG A 58 -9.91 -2.26 12.19
CA ARG A 58 -9.18 -1.01 11.87
C ARG A 58 -8.35 -1.16 10.61
N PHE A 59 -7.78 -2.35 10.37
CA PHE A 59 -7.00 -2.64 9.17
C PHE A 59 -7.89 -2.73 7.92
N ALA A 60 -9.08 -3.29 8.04
CA ALA A 60 -10.08 -3.22 6.97
C ALA A 60 -10.45 -1.76 6.65
N GLU A 61 -10.58 -0.88 7.65
CA GLU A 61 -10.84 0.54 7.39
C GLU A 61 -9.66 1.23 6.67
N LEU A 62 -8.42 0.94 7.06
CA LEU A 62 -7.25 1.45 6.34
C LEU A 62 -7.21 0.97 4.88
N GLY A 63 -7.64 -0.27 4.62
CA GLY A 63 -7.83 -0.80 3.27
C GLY A 63 -8.88 0.00 2.50
N ARG A 64 -10.03 0.27 3.12
CA ARG A 64 -11.09 1.09 2.50
C ARG A 64 -10.63 2.52 2.23
N GLU A 65 -9.90 3.14 3.15
CA GLU A 65 -9.32 4.48 2.97
C GLU A 65 -8.36 4.50 1.76
N PHE A 66 -7.51 3.47 1.62
CA PHE A 66 -6.63 3.31 0.46
C PHE A 66 -7.42 3.13 -0.85
N GLY A 67 -8.36 2.19 -0.89
CA GLY A 67 -9.19 1.93 -2.08
C GLY A 67 -9.98 3.16 -2.52
N LYS A 68 -10.63 3.87 -1.60
CA LYS A 68 -11.37 5.12 -1.87
C LYS A 68 -10.47 6.22 -2.44
N ALA A 69 -9.23 6.34 -1.96
CA ALA A 69 -8.29 7.30 -2.50
C ALA A 69 -7.96 6.98 -3.97
N PHE A 70 -7.78 5.71 -4.32
CA PHE A 70 -7.55 5.29 -5.70
C PHE A 70 -8.79 5.42 -6.59
N ASN A 71 -10.00 5.16 -6.09
CA ASN A 71 -11.26 5.47 -6.79
C ASN A 71 -11.32 6.95 -7.20
N GLN A 72 -10.90 7.85 -6.31
CA GLN A 72 -10.89 9.30 -6.58
C GLN A 72 -9.79 9.71 -7.57
N LEU A 73 -8.62 9.06 -7.50
CA LEU A 73 -7.50 9.34 -8.40
C LEU A 73 -7.76 8.84 -9.82
N ASP A 74 -8.38 7.67 -9.93
CA ASP A 74 -8.75 7.05 -11.20
C ASP A 74 -9.82 7.90 -11.90
N GLY A 75 -10.97 8.05 -11.24
CA GLY A 75 -12.07 8.89 -11.67
C GLY A 75 -12.70 8.45 -13.00
N THR A 76 -13.93 8.90 -13.26
CA THR A 76 -14.71 8.38 -14.40
C THR A 76 -14.38 8.99 -15.76
N ARG A 77 -13.69 10.14 -15.81
CA ARG A 77 -13.43 10.86 -17.06
C ARG A 77 -12.12 10.46 -17.75
N ASN A 78 -11.17 9.90 -17.01
CA ASN A 78 -9.88 9.51 -17.55
C ASN A 78 -9.24 8.44 -16.63
N PRO A 79 -9.83 7.24 -16.54
CA PRO A 79 -9.27 6.17 -15.72
C PRO A 79 -7.86 5.82 -16.21
N PHE A 80 -7.03 5.35 -15.30
CA PHE A 80 -5.64 4.95 -15.58
C PHE A 80 -5.22 3.68 -14.83
N ILE A 81 -6.05 3.20 -13.90
CA ILE A 81 -5.80 1.95 -13.19
C ILE A 81 -6.38 0.82 -14.04
N GLU A 82 -5.50 0.06 -14.67
CA GLU A 82 -5.88 -1.14 -15.41
C GLU A 82 -5.50 -2.40 -14.61
N THR A 83 -5.47 -3.56 -15.26
CA THR A 83 -5.13 -4.84 -14.60
C THR A 83 -3.74 -4.81 -13.99
N ILE A 84 -2.74 -4.24 -14.67
CA ILE A 84 -1.36 -4.17 -14.17
C ILE A 84 -1.26 -3.22 -12.98
N GLU A 85 -1.83 -2.02 -13.09
CA GLU A 85 -1.84 -1.06 -11.98
C GLU A 85 -2.62 -1.59 -10.78
N ARG A 86 -3.72 -2.32 -10.99
CA ARG A 86 -4.43 -3.02 -9.91
C ARG A 86 -3.52 -3.98 -9.17
N ASP A 87 -2.84 -4.85 -9.90
CA ASP A 87 -1.96 -5.85 -9.30
C ASP A 87 -0.80 -5.16 -8.56
N ASP A 88 -0.26 -4.08 -9.12
CA ASP A 88 0.74 -3.23 -8.47
C ASP A 88 0.22 -2.61 -7.15
N LEU A 89 -1.05 -2.22 -7.09
CA LEU A 89 -1.67 -1.66 -5.88
C LEU A 89 -1.85 -2.71 -4.78
N PHE A 90 -2.28 -3.93 -5.12
CA PHE A 90 -2.33 -5.02 -4.14
C PHE A 90 -0.93 -5.46 -3.71
N GLN A 91 0.03 -5.51 -4.63
CA GLN A 91 1.43 -5.76 -4.31
C GLN A 91 1.99 -4.66 -3.38
N ALA A 92 1.53 -3.42 -3.53
CA ALA A 92 1.91 -2.33 -2.63
C ALA A 92 1.38 -2.55 -1.21
N ILE A 93 0.14 -3.02 -1.05
CA ILE A 93 -0.38 -3.44 0.25
C ILE A 93 0.46 -4.58 0.81
N ASP A 94 0.72 -5.62 0.02
CA ASP A 94 1.53 -6.77 0.47
C ASP A 94 2.94 -6.35 0.92
N THR A 95 3.57 -5.42 0.22
CA THR A 95 4.88 -4.86 0.58
C THR A 95 4.84 -4.14 1.93
N ILE A 96 3.75 -3.44 2.27
CA ILE A 96 3.60 -2.82 3.60
C ILE A 96 3.58 -3.90 4.69
N LEU A 97 2.88 -5.01 4.47
CA LEU A 97 2.83 -6.10 5.45
C LEU A 97 4.16 -6.85 5.52
N ASP A 98 4.86 -7.07 4.41
CA ASP A 98 6.18 -7.69 4.42
C ASP A 98 7.17 -6.85 5.25
N ASP A 99 7.15 -5.52 5.10
CA ASP A 99 7.95 -4.60 5.90
C ASP A 99 7.62 -4.69 7.40
N VAL A 100 6.33 -4.76 7.73
CA VAL A 100 5.84 -4.90 9.10
C VAL A 100 6.28 -6.24 9.69
N GLU A 101 6.04 -7.34 9.00
CA GLU A 101 6.37 -8.69 9.47
C GLU A 101 7.88 -8.84 9.69
N ALA A 102 8.69 -8.25 8.81
CA ALA A 102 10.13 -8.17 8.98
C ALA A 102 10.54 -7.35 10.22
N GLN A 103 9.83 -6.27 10.55
CA GLN A 103 10.12 -5.46 11.74
C GLN A 103 9.74 -6.17 13.05
N TYR A 104 8.58 -6.83 13.09
CA TYR A 104 8.08 -7.48 14.30
C TYR A 104 8.53 -8.94 14.44
N GLY A 105 9.14 -9.53 13.41
CA GLY A 105 9.62 -10.91 13.42
C GLY A 105 8.50 -11.96 13.49
N ARG A 106 7.29 -11.61 13.08
CA ARG A 106 6.11 -12.50 13.06
C ARG A 106 5.22 -12.21 11.86
N ARG A 107 4.40 -13.20 11.49
CA ARG A 107 3.41 -13.09 10.42
C ARG A 107 2.14 -12.40 10.91
N PHE A 108 1.47 -11.70 9.99
CA PHE A 108 0.22 -10.99 10.24
C PHE A 108 -0.83 -11.34 9.16
N ASP A 109 -1.01 -12.64 8.88
CA ASP A 109 -1.84 -13.11 7.76
C ASP A 109 -3.30 -12.63 7.83
N THR A 110 -3.91 -12.64 9.02
CA THR A 110 -5.28 -12.12 9.22
C THR A 110 -5.38 -10.61 8.95
N ILE A 111 -4.37 -9.83 9.38
CA ILE A 111 -4.33 -8.38 9.13
C ILE A 111 -4.15 -8.10 7.64
N ARG A 112 -3.28 -8.87 6.98
CA ARG A 112 -3.08 -8.81 5.53
C ARG A 112 -4.40 -9.02 4.81
N GLN A 113 -5.16 -10.06 5.19
CA GLN A 113 -6.47 -10.34 4.60
C GLN A 113 -7.43 -9.16 4.83
N HIS A 114 -7.55 -8.65 6.05
CA HIS A 114 -8.41 -7.50 6.34
C HIS A 114 -8.07 -6.25 5.54
N LEU A 115 -6.78 -5.92 5.38
CA LEU A 115 -6.36 -4.80 4.53
C LEU A 115 -6.79 -5.00 3.07
N ARG A 116 -6.58 -6.20 2.52
CA ARG A 116 -6.96 -6.53 1.14
C ARG A 116 -8.47 -6.49 0.94
N ASP A 117 -9.23 -7.10 1.84
CA ASP A 117 -10.69 -7.10 1.83
C ASP A 117 -11.22 -5.67 1.87
N GLY A 118 -10.66 -4.83 2.75
CA GLY A 118 -11.03 -3.42 2.81
C GLY A 118 -10.77 -2.66 1.51
N VAL A 119 -9.69 -2.96 0.78
CA VAL A 119 -9.46 -2.37 -0.55
C VAL A 119 -10.49 -2.88 -1.56
N ASP A 120 -10.74 -4.19 -1.58
CA ASP A 120 -11.64 -4.85 -2.54
C ASP A 120 -13.11 -4.43 -2.34
N ASP A 121 -13.55 -4.28 -1.08
CA ASP A 121 -14.90 -3.86 -0.68
C ASP A 121 -15.35 -2.55 -1.33
N VAL A 122 -14.41 -1.65 -1.59
CA VAL A 122 -14.70 -0.30 -2.09
C VAL A 122 -14.17 -0.07 -3.50
N ARG A 123 -13.37 -0.98 -4.05
CA ARG A 123 -12.76 -0.79 -5.37
C ARG A 123 -13.83 -0.59 -6.44
N ASN A 124 -13.68 0.47 -7.22
CA ASN A 124 -14.49 0.70 -8.43
C ASN A 124 -13.67 1.11 -9.67
N TRP A 125 -12.35 0.91 -9.59
CA TRP A 125 -11.37 0.99 -10.66
C TRP A 125 -10.99 -0.41 -11.15
#